data_AF-A0A4Q7J403-F1
#
_entry.id   AF-A0A4Q7J403-F1
#
_cell.length_a   1.000
_cell.length_b   1.000
_cell.length_c   1.000
_cell.angle_alpha   90.00
_cell.angle_beta   90.00
_cell.angle_gamma   90.00
#
_symmetry.space_group_name_H-M   'P 1'
#
loop_
_entity.id
_entity.type
_entity.pdbx_description
1 polymer ?
#
loop_
_entity_poly.entity_id
_entity_poly.type
_entity_poly.pdbx_seq_one_letter_code
_entity_poly.pdbx_strand_id
1 'polypeptide(L)'
;MDGLDDARRHPWEDWPPVDRPGPVVRGVVSLAGRTLTLYDSECQLISLELWSTMLVLNLTLPVRSLREHRQPWTAWDDQGTQYAGGANAGAGSPELFVARVTFSPGPPAGARRITLAVEGRTLAVDLPGPGS
;
A
#
# COMPACT_ATOMS: atom_id res chain seq x y z
N MET A 1 -10.75 -50.68 -7.15
CA MET A 1 -11.64 -49.51 -7.05
C MET A 1 -10.72 -48.31 -7.16
N ASP A 2 -10.30 -48.02 -8.39
CA ASP A 2 -9.30 -46.98 -8.68
C ASP A 2 -10.05 -45.69 -9.07
N GLY A 3 -9.75 -44.59 -8.39
CA GLY A 3 -10.41 -43.32 -8.64
C GLY A 3 -10.12 -42.27 -7.58
N LEU A 4 -8.85 -42.15 -7.18
CA LEU A 4 -8.35 -41.07 -6.34
C LEU A 4 -7.08 -40.54 -7.02
N ASP A 5 -7.27 -39.56 -7.91
CA ASP A 5 -6.33 -38.46 -8.16
C ASP A 5 -6.86 -37.60 -9.32
N ASP A 6 -7.83 -36.75 -9.02
CA ASP A 6 -8.02 -35.51 -9.77
C ASP A 6 -7.40 -34.38 -8.95
N ALA A 7 -6.07 -34.41 -8.85
CA ALA A 7 -5.30 -33.28 -8.35
C ALA A 7 -5.47 -32.14 -9.36
N ARG A 8 -6.47 -31.29 -9.14
CA ARG A 8 -6.67 -30.08 -9.93
C ARG A 8 -5.41 -29.25 -9.85
N ARG A 9 -4.63 -29.26 -10.93
CA ARG A 9 -3.51 -28.34 -11.12
C ARG A 9 -4.00 -26.93 -10.85
N HIS A 10 -3.33 -26.25 -9.93
CA HIS A 10 -3.70 -24.88 -9.63
C HIS A 10 -3.14 -23.97 -10.72
N PRO A 11 -3.89 -22.93 -11.14
CA PRO A 11 -3.49 -22.05 -12.24
C PRO A 11 -2.19 -21.27 -11.99
N TRP A 12 -1.63 -21.29 -10.76
CA TRP A 12 -0.33 -20.69 -10.45
C TRP A 12 0.85 -21.62 -10.76
N GLU A 13 0.63 -22.92 -11.01
CA GLU A 13 1.68 -23.89 -11.34
C GLU A 13 2.22 -23.73 -12.77
N ASP A 14 1.42 -23.14 -13.67
CA ASP A 14 1.81 -22.84 -15.05
C ASP A 14 2.30 -21.38 -15.22
N TRP A 15 2.50 -20.65 -14.13
CA TRP A 15 3.02 -19.28 -14.20
C TRP A 15 4.50 -19.33 -14.63
N PRO A 16 4.90 -18.66 -15.73
CA PRO A 16 6.27 -18.70 -16.18
C PRO A 16 7.17 -18.12 -15.08
N PRO A 17 8.35 -18.72 -14.80
CA PRO A 17 9.30 -18.16 -13.85
C PRO A 17 9.57 -16.71 -14.26
N VAL A 18 9.21 -15.79 -13.36
CA VAL A 18 9.36 -14.37 -13.61
C VAL A 18 10.84 -14.05 -13.39
N ASP A 19 11.62 -14.06 -14.48
CA ASP A 19 13.04 -13.68 -14.48
C ASP A 19 13.23 -12.16 -14.32
N ARG A 20 12.34 -11.51 -13.55
CA ARG A 20 12.48 -10.12 -13.15
C ARG A 20 13.09 -10.09 -11.75
N PRO A 21 14.04 -9.19 -11.48
CA PRO A 21 14.47 -8.97 -10.11
C PRO A 21 13.23 -8.70 -9.25
N GLY A 22 13.14 -9.41 -8.12
CA GLY A 22 12.02 -9.27 -7.19
C GLY A 22 11.87 -7.81 -6.72
N PRO A 23 10.69 -7.45 -6.19
CA PRO A 23 10.48 -6.10 -5.66
C PRO A 23 11.48 -5.80 -4.54
N VAL A 24 12.18 -4.68 -4.63
CA VAL A 24 13.21 -4.25 -3.67
C VAL A 24 12.70 -3.05 -2.88
N VAL A 25 12.83 -3.08 -1.55
CA VAL A 25 12.56 -1.92 -0.70
C VAL A 25 13.68 -0.90 -0.90
N ARG A 26 13.32 0.32 -1.31
CA ARG A 26 14.22 1.46 -1.53
C ARG A 26 14.25 2.42 -0.36
N GLY A 27 13.22 2.41 0.48
CA GLY A 27 13.15 3.24 1.67
C GLY A 27 11.85 3.02 2.44
N VAL A 28 11.86 3.43 3.71
CA VAL A 28 10.67 3.45 4.56
C VAL A 28 10.63 4.81 5.26
N VAL A 29 9.55 5.54 5.06
CA VAL A 29 9.31 6.81 5.74
C VAL A 29 8.43 6.54 6.94
N SER A 30 8.92 6.88 8.14
CA SER A 30 8.09 6.85 9.34
C SER A 30 7.02 7.93 9.26
N LEU A 31 5.78 7.55 9.54
CA LEU A 31 4.65 8.47 9.67
C LEU A 31 4.08 8.47 11.10
N ALA A 32 4.74 7.78 12.03
CA ALA A 32 4.31 7.68 13.41
C ALA A 32 4.10 9.06 14.05
N GLY A 33 3.01 9.19 14.82
CA GLY A 33 2.61 10.46 15.43
C GLY A 33 1.86 11.40 14.48
N ARG A 34 1.64 11.02 13.21
CA ARG A 34 0.77 11.74 12.29
C ARG A 34 -0.60 11.07 12.23
N THR A 35 -1.63 11.90 12.14
CA THR A 35 -3.01 11.44 12.02
C THR A 35 -3.64 11.98 10.74
N LEU A 36 -4.64 11.24 10.26
CA LEU A 36 -5.51 11.67 9.17
C LEU A 36 -6.94 11.33 9.57
N THR A 37 -7.85 12.31 9.54
CA THR A 37 -9.27 12.04 9.74
C THR A 37 -9.84 11.48 8.44
N LEU A 38 -10.26 10.22 8.48
CA LEU A 38 -10.94 9.51 7.40
C LEU A 38 -12.26 8.98 7.94
N TYR A 39 -13.37 9.15 7.21
CA TYR A 39 -14.64 8.53 7.61
C TYR A 39 -15.08 8.88 9.05
N ASP A 40 -14.97 10.17 9.40
CA ASP A 40 -15.23 10.70 10.75
C ASP A 40 -14.45 9.99 11.87
N SER A 41 -13.35 9.32 11.50
CA SER A 41 -12.51 8.54 12.39
C SER A 41 -11.07 9.00 12.26
N GLU A 42 -10.39 9.12 13.40
CA GLU A 42 -8.97 9.38 13.39
C GLU A 42 -8.21 8.11 13.00
N CYS A 43 -7.45 8.19 11.92
CA CYS A 43 -6.52 7.15 11.51
C CYS A 43 -5.10 7.55 11.91
N GLN A 44 -4.38 6.63 12.55
CA GLN A 44 -2.96 6.82 12.84
C GLN A 44 -2.16 6.33 11.65
N LEU A 45 -1.23 7.15 11.18
CA LEU A 45 -0.32 6.76 10.10
C LEU A 45 0.89 6.04 10.71
N ILE A 46 1.32 4.95 10.08
CA ILE A 46 2.44 4.14 10.56
C ILE A 46 3.67 4.42 9.69
N SER A 47 3.58 4.12 8.40
CA SER A 47 4.71 4.25 7.49
C SER A 47 4.28 4.33 6.03
N LEU A 48 5.18 4.87 5.20
CA LEU A 48 5.14 4.74 3.75
C LEU A 48 6.37 3.97 3.28
N GLU A 49 6.18 2.77 2.76
CA GLU A 49 7.25 1.96 2.18
C GLU A 49 7.37 2.24 0.68
N LEU A 50 8.60 2.50 0.23
CA LEU A 50 8.94 2.74 -1.17
C LEU A 50 9.55 1.46 -1.74
N TRP A 51 8.84 0.79 -2.63
CA TRP A 51 9.34 -0.40 -3.32
C TRP A 51 9.72 -0.06 -4.77
N SER A 52 10.57 -0.86 -5.41
CA SER A 52 10.90 -0.69 -6.84
C SER A 52 9.68 -0.81 -7.76
N THR A 53 8.62 -1.50 -7.33
CA THR A 53 7.42 -1.78 -8.12
C THR A 53 6.14 -1.13 -7.59
N MET A 54 6.13 -0.61 -6.35
CA MET A 54 4.94 -0.10 -5.69
C MET A 54 5.26 0.87 -4.53
N LEU A 55 4.24 1.54 -4.03
CA LEU A 55 4.22 2.21 -2.72
C LEU A 55 3.29 1.43 -1.78
N VAL A 56 3.60 1.44 -0.49
CA VAL A 56 2.71 0.86 0.52
C VAL A 56 2.54 1.81 1.69
N LEU A 57 1.32 2.29 1.90
CA LEU A 57 0.93 3.02 3.10
C LEU A 57 0.42 2.03 4.15
N ASN A 58 1.02 2.05 5.34
CA ASN A 58 0.49 1.36 6.52
C ASN A 58 -0.17 2.39 7.45
N LEU A 59 -1.38 2.11 7.90
CA LEU A 59 -2.15 2.96 8.81
C LEU A 59 -3.05 2.12 9.72
N THR A 60 -3.52 2.69 10.82
CA THR A 60 -4.56 2.07 11.65
C THR A 60 -5.87 2.81 11.51
N LEU A 61 -6.97 2.07 11.55
CA LEU A 61 -8.31 2.62 11.68
C LEU A 61 -9.12 1.83 12.72
N PRO A 62 -10.14 2.45 13.34
CA PRO A 62 -11.12 1.71 14.13
C PRO A 62 -11.80 0.64 13.27
N VAL A 63 -12.10 -0.53 13.85
CA VAL A 63 -12.80 -1.61 13.14
C VAL A 63 -14.16 -1.17 12.58
N ARG A 64 -14.84 -0.25 13.26
CA ARG A 64 -16.10 0.33 12.79
C ARG A 64 -15.98 1.05 11.44
N SER A 65 -14.77 1.47 11.05
CA SER A 65 -14.48 2.24 9.83
C SER A 65 -13.99 1.35 8.67
N LEU A 66 -14.09 0.01 8.83
CA LEU A 66 -13.64 -0.99 7.86
C LEU A 66 -14.47 -1.02 6.58
N ARG A 67 -15.71 -0.55 6.54
CA ARG A 67 -16.47 -0.55 5.27
C ARG A 67 -16.02 0.60 4.39
N GLU A 68 -15.67 1.70 5.04
CA GLU A 68 -15.33 2.96 4.45
C GLU A 68 -13.88 2.96 3.93
N HIS A 69 -12.97 2.15 4.51
CA HIS A 69 -11.59 1.99 4.03
C HIS A 69 -11.43 1.58 2.55
N ARG A 70 -12.52 1.15 1.90
CA ARG A 70 -12.55 0.74 0.49
C ARG A 70 -12.58 1.90 -0.51
N GLN A 71 -12.63 3.17 -0.06
CA GLN A 71 -12.57 4.29 -1.00
C GLN A 71 -11.26 4.27 -1.80
N PRO A 72 -11.30 4.72 -3.07
CA PRO A 72 -10.13 4.74 -3.92
C PRO A 72 -9.15 5.80 -3.40
N TRP A 73 -7.98 5.35 -2.97
CA TRP A 73 -6.86 6.23 -2.74
C TRP A 73 -6.23 6.62 -4.08
N THR A 74 -5.86 7.88 -4.22
CA THR A 74 -5.01 8.35 -5.31
C THR A 74 -3.70 8.86 -4.74
N ALA A 75 -2.64 8.80 -5.53
CA ALA A 75 -1.39 9.44 -5.16
C ALA A 75 -0.67 9.98 -6.39
N TRP A 76 0.20 10.96 -6.16
CA TRP A 76 1.10 11.50 -7.17
C TRP A 76 2.41 11.98 -6.54
N ASP A 77 3.45 12.12 -7.35
CA ASP A 77 4.74 12.65 -6.91
C ASP A 77 5.06 14.03 -7.50
N ASP A 78 6.18 14.60 -7.06
CA ASP A 78 6.73 15.87 -7.53
C ASP A 78 7.34 15.82 -8.94
N GLN A 79 7.40 14.63 -9.56
CA GLN A 79 7.81 14.43 -10.95
C GLN A 79 6.63 14.16 -11.90
N GLY A 80 5.39 14.18 -11.38
CA GLY A 80 4.17 13.97 -12.15
C GLY A 80 3.76 12.52 -12.34
N THR A 81 4.42 11.55 -11.69
CA THR A 81 3.95 10.16 -11.69
C THR A 81 2.64 10.08 -10.91
N GLN A 82 1.62 9.48 -11.51
CA GLN A 82 0.37 9.15 -10.82
C GLN A 82 0.38 7.67 -10.41
N TYR A 83 -0.16 7.40 -9.23
CA TYR A 83 -0.24 6.07 -8.68
C TYR A 83 -1.68 5.67 -8.46
N ALA A 84 -2.07 4.52 -9.01
CA ALA A 84 -3.37 3.92 -8.74
C ALA A 84 -3.31 3.17 -7.41
N GLY A 85 -4.07 3.63 -6.40
CA GLY A 85 -4.28 2.92 -5.14
C GLY A 85 -5.47 1.97 -5.26
N GLY A 86 -5.41 0.78 -4.64
CA GLY A 86 -6.59 -0.09 -4.67
C GLY A 86 -6.51 -1.44 -3.99
N ALA A 87 -5.32 -1.95 -3.66
CA ALA A 87 -5.22 -3.19 -2.88
C ALA A 87 -5.12 -2.85 -1.39
N ASN A 88 -6.17 -3.19 -0.65
CA ASN A 88 -6.22 -3.09 0.80
C ASN A 88 -6.13 -4.49 1.41
N ALA A 89 -5.06 -4.74 2.17
CA ALA A 89 -4.95 -5.89 3.04
C ALA A 89 -4.83 -5.40 4.48
N GLY A 90 -5.15 -6.25 5.45
CA GLY A 90 -4.95 -5.86 6.83
C GLY A 90 -5.33 -6.94 7.81
N ALA A 91 -4.97 -6.69 9.06
CA ALA A 91 -5.27 -7.54 10.19
C ALA A 91 -5.66 -6.65 11.37
N GLY A 92 -6.50 -7.16 12.27
CA GLY A 92 -6.99 -6.36 13.38
C GLY A 92 -7.39 -7.18 14.59
N SER A 93 -7.55 -6.49 15.71
CA SER A 93 -8.29 -6.92 16.88
C SER A 93 -9.74 -6.41 16.78
N PRO A 94 -10.64 -6.70 17.74
CA PRO A 94 -12.00 -6.18 17.73
C PRO A 94 -12.13 -4.65 17.72
N GLU A 95 -11.09 -3.93 18.14
CA GLU A 95 -11.13 -2.45 18.27
C GLU A 95 -10.32 -1.74 17.18
N LEU A 96 -9.21 -2.35 16.75
CA LEU A 96 -8.23 -1.72 15.87
C LEU A 96 -7.92 -2.59 14.66
N PHE A 97 -7.87 -1.98 13.49
CA PHE A 97 -7.45 -2.63 12.25
C PHE A 97 -6.23 -1.92 11.67
N VAL A 98 -5.20 -2.68 11.35
CA VAL A 98 -4.04 -2.22 10.61
C VAL A 98 -4.31 -2.45 9.13
N ALA A 99 -4.47 -1.37 8.37
CA ALA A 99 -4.64 -1.40 6.94
C ALA A 99 -3.33 -1.13 6.21
N ARG A 100 -3.18 -1.81 5.08
CA ARG A 100 -2.09 -1.68 4.12
C ARG A 100 -2.70 -1.30 2.78
N VAL A 101 -2.43 -0.09 2.30
CA VAL A 101 -2.87 0.43 1.01
C VAL A 101 -1.71 0.39 0.04
N THR A 102 -1.84 -0.39 -1.03
CA THR A 102 -0.81 -0.49 -2.06
C THR A 102 -1.13 0.39 -3.27
N PHE A 103 -0.11 1.05 -3.80
CA PHE A 103 -0.18 1.88 -5.00
C PHE A 103 0.86 1.43 -6.03
N SER A 104 0.51 1.51 -7.31
CA SER A 104 1.43 1.20 -8.42
C SER A 104 1.41 2.31 -9.47
N PRO A 105 2.55 2.60 -10.14
CA PRO A 105 3.83 1.89 -10.10
C PRO A 105 4.70 2.21 -8.86
N GLY A 106 5.95 1.74 -8.81
CA GLY A 106 6.93 2.21 -7.84
C GLY A 106 7.42 3.62 -8.18
N PRO A 107 7.81 4.45 -7.21
CA PRO A 107 8.22 5.83 -7.47
C PRO A 107 9.48 5.91 -8.34
N PRO A 108 9.66 6.92 -9.21
CA PRO A 108 10.93 7.13 -9.90
C PRO A 108 12.03 7.45 -8.88
N ALA A 109 13.29 7.09 -9.19
CA ALA A 109 14.42 7.26 -8.26
C ALA A 109 14.66 8.73 -7.84
N GLY A 110 14.20 9.70 -8.65
CA GLY A 110 14.31 11.13 -8.39
C GLY A 110 13.13 11.75 -7.65
N ALA A 111 12.06 11.00 -7.33
CA ALA A 111 10.93 11.53 -6.56
C ALA A 111 11.39 11.94 -5.16
N ARG A 112 10.99 13.13 -4.71
CA ARG A 112 11.32 13.68 -3.40
C ARG A 112 10.09 13.88 -2.52
N ARG A 113 8.89 13.86 -3.11
CA ARG A 113 7.64 14.00 -2.37
C ARG A 113 6.55 13.14 -2.98
N ILE A 114 5.83 12.42 -2.13
CA ILE A 114 4.57 11.75 -2.47
C ILE A 114 3.42 12.51 -1.83
N THR A 115 2.38 12.78 -2.61
CA THR A 115 1.10 13.26 -2.09
C THR A 115 0.08 12.14 -2.21
N LEU A 116 -0.50 11.74 -1.08
CA LEU A 116 -1.59 10.78 -1.01
C LEU A 116 -2.90 11.54 -0.86
N ALA A 117 -3.97 11.07 -1.49
CA ALA A 117 -5.29 11.66 -1.36
C ALA A 117 -6.41 10.63 -1.25
N VAL A 118 -7.38 10.94 -0.41
CA VAL A 118 -8.58 10.13 -0.17
C VAL A 118 -9.65 11.05 0.42
N GLU A 119 -10.90 10.92 -0.04
CA GLU A 119 -12.03 11.76 0.41
C GLU A 119 -11.77 13.29 0.36
N GLY A 120 -11.03 13.77 -0.64
CA GLY A 120 -10.67 15.18 -0.74
C GLY A 120 -9.67 15.67 0.34
N ARG A 121 -9.15 14.77 1.17
CA ARG A 121 -8.03 15.02 2.09
C ARG A 121 -6.73 14.66 1.40
N THR A 122 -5.67 15.39 1.75
CA THR A 122 -4.33 15.15 1.21
C THR A 122 -3.30 15.02 2.32
N LEU A 123 -2.30 14.17 2.07
CA LEU A 123 -1.14 13.96 2.92
C LEU A 123 0.11 14.05 2.06
N ALA A 124 0.92 15.09 2.27
CA ALA A 124 2.25 15.16 1.70
C ALA A 124 3.27 14.43 2.59
N VAL A 125 4.14 13.65 1.95
CA VAL A 125 5.22 12.89 2.57
C VAL A 125 6.50 13.19 1.80
N ASP A 126 7.46 13.81 2.48
CA ASP A 126 8.80 13.99 1.92
C ASP A 126 9.56 12.67 2.00
N LEU A 127 10.23 12.31 0.90
CA LEU A 127 11.01 11.09 0.78
C LEU A 127 12.45 11.35 1.20
N PRO A 128 13.14 10.36 1.81
CA PRO A 128 14.57 10.46 2.04
C PRO A 128 15.28 10.68 0.70
N GLY A 129 16.21 11.63 0.68
CA GLY A 129 17.04 11.85 -0.51
C GLY A 129 17.87 10.61 -0.84
N PRO A 130 18.39 10.50 -2.08
CA PRO A 130 19.29 9.41 -2.44
C PRO A 130 20.58 9.52 -1.62
N GLY A 131 20.69 8.70 -0.58
CA GLY A 131 21.88 8.59 0.27
C GLY A 131 21.98 9.68 1.35
N SER A 132 21.57 9.33 2.56
CA SER A 132 21.98 9.97 3.81
C SER A 132 22.62 8.91 4.70
#